data_AF-A0A0R3ESL7-F1
#
_entry.id   AF-A0A0R3ESL7-F1
#
_cell.length_a   1.000
_cell.length_b   1.000
_cell.length_c   1.000
_cell.angle_alpha   90.00
_cell.angle_beta   90.00
_cell.angle_gamma   90.00
#
_symmetry.space_group_name_H-M   'P 1'
#
loop_
_entity.id
_entity.type
_entity.pdbx_description
1 polymer ?
#
loop_
_entity_poly.entity_id
_entity_poly.type
_entity_poly.pdbx_seq_one_letter_code
_entity_poly.pdbx_strand_id
1 'polypeptide(L)'
;MHPVDAVLHKARQLLGSTPAPEHQGASLTETVVAHPIGWDSESGDAATATSTAIDNQLNHIQTIHHNAHQAMADAAQIAQSARDKLDALETDWQHDKDTHDTNTQGQAALLQAAQQRINQAIDIVEHAATGYSDAAARLRTYIAQLNE
;
A
#
# COMPACT_ATOMS: atom_id res chain seq x y z
N MET A 1 20.92 6.77 -26.48
CA MET A 1 19.94 6.46 -25.42
C MET A 1 19.35 7.80 -24.98
N HIS A 2 18.04 8.01 -25.10
CA HIS A 2 17.43 9.29 -24.71
C HIS A 2 17.44 9.44 -23.19
N PRO A 3 17.60 10.65 -22.64
CA PRO A 3 17.56 10.89 -21.20
C PRO A 3 16.23 10.43 -20.56
N VAL A 4 15.12 10.48 -21.31
CA VAL A 4 13.82 9.95 -20.90
C VAL A 4 13.89 8.44 -20.65
N ASP A 5 14.51 7.67 -21.55
CA ASP A 5 14.67 6.22 -21.39
C ASP A 5 15.43 5.88 -20.10
N ALA A 6 16.47 6.67 -19.77
CA ALA A 6 17.23 6.50 -18.54
C ALA A 6 16.41 6.80 -17.29
N VAL A 7 15.58 7.85 -17.33
CA VAL A 7 14.69 8.24 -16.22
C VAL A 7 13.61 7.18 -16.01
N LEU A 8 12.95 6.72 -17.07
CA LEU A 8 11.93 5.67 -16.99
C LEU A 8 12.52 4.36 -16.46
N HIS A 9 13.71 3.98 -16.93
CA HIS A 9 14.41 2.83 -16.40
C HIS A 9 14.72 2.97 -14.90
N LYS A 10 15.20 4.13 -14.46
CA LYS A 10 15.46 4.41 -13.04
C LYS A 10 14.18 4.41 -12.21
N ALA A 11 13.08 4.98 -12.71
CA ALA A 11 11.79 4.96 -12.05
C ALA A 11 11.30 3.52 -11.83
N ARG A 12 11.44 2.66 -12.85
CA ARG A 12 11.10 1.24 -12.73
C ARG A 12 12.00 0.49 -11.73
N GLN A 13 13.29 0.81 -11.68
CA GLN A 13 14.19 0.26 -10.64
C GLN A 13 13.76 0.67 -9.23
N LEU A 14 13.29 1.91 -9.04
CA LEU A 14 12.84 2.42 -7.74
C LEU A 14 11.51 1.78 -7.30
N LEU A 15 10.56 1.59 -8.21
CA LEU A 15 9.28 0.96 -7.91
C LEU A 15 9.39 -0.56 -7.73
N GLY A 16 10.40 -1.18 -8.33
CA GLY A 16 10.57 -2.63 -8.37
C GLY A 16 9.59 -3.31 -9.33
N SER A 17 9.76 -4.62 -9.49
CA SER A 17 8.95 -5.45 -10.41
C SER A 17 8.23 -6.60 -9.69
N THR A 18 8.55 -6.86 -8.43
CA THR A 18 7.98 -7.99 -7.69
C THR A 18 6.53 -7.69 -7.28
N PRO A 19 5.59 -8.63 -7.48
CA PRO A 19 4.26 -8.54 -6.88
C PRO A 19 4.35 -8.38 -5.37
N ALA A 20 3.41 -7.64 -4.78
CA ALA A 20 3.34 -7.54 -3.32
C ALA A 20 3.11 -8.94 -2.70
N PRO A 21 3.70 -9.22 -1.54
CA PRO A 21 3.46 -10.48 -0.84
C PRO A 21 1.97 -10.64 -0.50
N GLU A 22 1.44 -11.83 -0.69
CA GLU A 22 0.07 -12.14 -0.26
C GLU A 22 0.02 -12.25 1.27
N HIS A 23 -0.87 -11.47 1.88
CA HIS A 23 -1.09 -11.54 3.33
C HIS A 23 -2.27 -12.48 3.62
N GLN A 24 -1.98 -13.61 4.24
CA GLN A 24 -3.02 -14.49 4.81
C GLN A 24 -3.60 -13.80 6.05
N GLY A 25 -4.92 -13.55 6.04
CA GLY A 25 -5.60 -13.03 7.23
C GLY A 25 -5.58 -14.07 8.36
N ALA A 26 -5.32 -13.62 9.60
CA ALA A 26 -5.50 -14.46 10.77
C ALA A 26 -6.98 -14.85 10.91
N SER A 27 -7.27 -16.15 10.91
CA SER A 27 -8.54 -16.69 11.38
C SER A 27 -8.40 -16.95 12.87
N LEU A 28 -8.82 -16.00 13.70
CA LEU A 28 -9.00 -16.23 15.12
C LEU A 28 -10.39 -16.83 15.30
N THR A 29 -10.46 -18.14 15.54
CA THR A 29 -11.71 -18.84 15.81
C THR A 29 -12.34 -18.27 17.07
N GLU A 30 -13.53 -17.69 16.94
CA GLU A 30 -14.33 -17.19 18.06
C GLU A 30 -14.69 -18.36 18.97
N THR A 31 -13.95 -18.53 20.06
CA THR A 31 -14.23 -19.56 21.06
C THR A 31 -14.96 -18.88 22.21
N VAL A 32 -16.28 -18.77 22.08
CA VAL A 32 -17.12 -18.30 23.21
C VAL A 32 -17.02 -19.33 24.32
N VAL A 33 -16.37 -18.96 25.43
CA VAL A 33 -16.33 -19.80 26.63
C VAL A 33 -17.72 -19.75 27.27
N ALA A 34 -18.44 -20.86 27.24
CA ALA A 34 -19.77 -20.93 27.83
C ALA A 34 -19.71 -20.68 29.35
N HIS A 35 -20.55 -19.77 29.85
CA HIS A 35 -20.68 -19.50 31.28
C HIS A 35 -21.34 -20.70 31.99
N PRO A 36 -20.73 -21.30 33.03
CA PRO A 36 -21.34 -22.38 33.78
C PRO A 36 -22.56 -21.91 34.58
N ILE A 37 -23.71 -22.55 34.40
CA ILE A 37 -24.93 -22.25 35.17
C ILE A 37 -24.72 -22.64 36.64
N GLY A 38 -24.92 -21.70 37.57
CA GLY A 38 -24.91 -21.95 39.02
C GLY A 38 -23.72 -21.34 39.80
N TRP A 39 -22.93 -20.46 39.17
CA TRP A 39 -21.84 -19.73 39.82
C TRP A 39 -22.29 -18.35 40.35
N ASP A 40 -23.43 -18.27 41.05
CA ASP A 40 -23.88 -17.04 41.73
C ASP A 40 -23.06 -16.78 43.01
N SER A 41 -21.76 -16.55 42.82
CA SER A 41 -20.77 -16.31 43.86
C SER A 41 -19.81 -15.21 43.40
N GLU A 42 -19.10 -14.58 44.33
CA GLU A 42 -18.06 -13.58 44.02
C GLU A 42 -17.01 -14.11 43.04
N SER A 43 -16.72 -15.42 43.06
CA SER A 43 -15.84 -16.08 42.09
C SER A 43 -16.45 -16.20 40.68
N GLY A 44 -17.77 -16.34 40.58
CA GLY A 44 -18.48 -16.35 39.29
C GLY A 44 -18.61 -14.97 38.67
N ASP A 45 -18.82 -13.94 39.49
CA ASP A 45 -18.75 -12.54 39.06
C ASP A 45 -17.35 -12.19 38.55
N ALA A 46 -16.30 -12.61 39.28
CA ALA A 46 -14.90 -12.42 38.86
C ALA A 46 -14.56 -13.17 37.56
N ALA A 47 -15.07 -14.40 37.40
CA ALA A 47 -14.90 -15.17 36.16
C ALA A 47 -15.63 -14.50 34.97
N THR A 48 -16.83 -13.97 35.19
CA THR A 48 -17.60 -13.22 34.17
C THR A 48 -16.90 -11.94 33.75
N ALA A 49 -16.40 -11.17 34.72
CA ALA A 49 -15.64 -9.95 34.46
C ALA A 49 -14.36 -10.26 33.66
N THR A 50 -13.67 -11.34 34.03
CA THR A 50 -12.46 -11.80 33.33
C THR A 50 -12.78 -12.25 31.90
N SER A 51 -13.84 -13.03 31.70
CA SER A 51 -14.27 -13.47 30.35
C SER A 51 -14.61 -12.27 29.47
N THR A 52 -15.36 -11.31 30.01
CA THR A 52 -15.72 -10.07 29.30
C THR A 52 -14.47 -9.26 28.92
N ALA A 53 -13.49 -9.19 29.82
CA ALA A 53 -12.22 -8.51 29.54
C ALA A 53 -11.43 -9.21 28.42
N ILE A 54 -11.37 -10.55 28.44
CA ILE A 54 -10.74 -11.34 27.38
C ILE A 54 -11.45 -11.14 26.04
N ASP A 55 -12.78 -11.19 26.01
CA ASP A 55 -13.57 -11.01 24.79
C ASP A 55 -13.34 -9.60 24.20
N ASN A 56 -13.31 -8.58 25.04
CA ASN A 56 -12.99 -7.21 24.62
C ASN A 56 -11.57 -7.10 24.04
N GLN A 57 -10.58 -7.74 24.67
CA GLN A 57 -9.21 -7.78 24.16
C GLN A 57 -9.10 -8.51 22.83
N LEU A 58 -9.80 -9.65 22.68
CA LEU A 58 -9.83 -10.40 21.41
C LEU A 58 -10.45 -9.57 20.29
N ASN A 59 -11.57 -8.89 20.55
CA ASN A 59 -12.21 -7.98 19.58
C ASN A 59 -11.30 -6.81 19.17
N HIS A 60 -10.56 -6.24 20.13
CA HIS A 60 -9.58 -5.19 19.87
C HIS A 60 -8.44 -5.69 18.97
N ILE A 61 -7.86 -6.84 19.30
CA ILE A 61 -6.80 -7.48 18.50
C ILE A 61 -7.29 -7.80 17.08
N GLN A 62 -8.50 -8.34 16.94
CA GLN A 62 -9.11 -8.63 15.62
C GLN A 62 -9.27 -7.36 14.79
N THR A 63 -9.74 -6.27 15.39
CA THR A 63 -9.90 -4.97 14.73
C THR A 63 -8.57 -4.43 14.24
N ILE A 64 -7.55 -4.43 15.10
CA ILE A 64 -6.21 -3.95 14.73
C ILE A 64 -5.61 -4.81 13.62
N HIS A 65 -5.73 -6.14 13.72
CA HIS A 65 -5.25 -7.05 12.69
C HIS A 65 -5.92 -6.78 11.33
N HIS A 66 -7.25 -6.59 11.32
CA HIS A 66 -7.98 -6.23 10.10
C HIS A 66 -7.48 -4.93 9.48
N ASN A 67 -7.32 -3.88 10.29
CA ASN A 67 -6.84 -2.57 9.83
C ASN A 67 -5.40 -2.62 9.31
N ALA A 68 -4.53 -3.40 9.96
CA ALA A 68 -3.17 -3.61 9.50
C ALA A 68 -3.12 -4.34 8.15
N HIS A 69 -3.98 -5.34 7.96
CA HIS A 69 -4.12 -6.05 6.68
C HIS A 69 -4.57 -5.11 5.56
N GLN A 70 -5.54 -4.24 5.81
CA GLN A 70 -5.97 -3.23 4.84
C GLN A 70 -4.84 -2.27 4.46
N ALA A 71 -4.08 -1.76 5.42
CA ALA A 71 -2.96 -0.86 5.13
C ALA A 71 -1.85 -1.54 4.30
N MET A 72 -1.63 -2.84 4.48
CA MET A 72 -0.72 -3.63 3.64
C MET A 72 -1.28 -3.83 2.23
N ALA A 73 -2.58 -4.07 2.09
CA ALA A 73 -3.25 -4.17 0.79
C ALA A 73 -3.20 -2.84 0.01
N ASP A 74 -3.40 -1.70 0.69
CA ASP A 74 -3.26 -0.37 0.10
C ASP A 74 -1.84 -0.16 -0.46
N ALA A 75 -0.81 -0.58 0.27
CA ALA A 75 0.58 -0.50 -0.19
C ALA A 75 0.82 -1.32 -1.47
N ALA A 76 0.22 -2.51 -1.58
CA ALA A 76 0.28 -3.32 -2.80
C ALA A 76 -0.39 -2.61 -4.00
N GLN A 77 -1.52 -1.96 -3.77
CA GLN A 77 -2.23 -1.20 -4.80
C GLN A 77 -1.45 0.03 -5.25
N ILE A 78 -0.76 0.73 -4.35
CA ILE A 78 0.13 1.85 -4.67
C ILE A 78 1.23 1.40 -5.64
N ALA A 79 1.88 0.27 -5.35
CA ALA A 79 2.91 -0.30 -6.21
C ALA A 79 2.38 -0.61 -7.61
N GLN A 80 1.22 -1.27 -7.69
CA GLN A 80 0.61 -1.64 -8.96
C GLN A 80 0.24 -0.41 -9.79
N SER A 81 -0.46 0.55 -9.18
CA SER A 81 -0.90 1.79 -9.84
C SER A 81 0.28 2.59 -10.39
N ALA A 82 1.38 2.69 -9.64
CA ALA A 82 2.58 3.39 -10.09
C ALA A 82 3.25 2.70 -11.30
N ARG A 83 3.28 1.35 -11.31
CA ARG A 83 3.79 0.58 -12.46
C ARG A 83 2.92 0.76 -13.69
N ASP A 84 1.60 0.65 -13.56
CA ASP A 84 0.66 0.84 -14.68
C ASP A 84 0.80 2.24 -15.31
N LYS A 85 1.00 3.26 -14.48
CA LYS A 85 1.24 4.64 -14.95
C LYS A 85 2.59 4.78 -15.67
N LEU A 86 3.65 4.11 -15.22
CA LEU A 86 4.93 4.10 -15.93
C LEU A 86 4.84 3.37 -17.28
N ASP A 87 4.10 2.27 -17.35
CA ASP A 87 3.90 1.53 -18.60
C ASP A 87 3.16 2.36 -19.65
N ALA A 88 2.13 3.10 -19.21
CA ALA A 88 1.44 4.07 -20.04
C ALA A 88 2.39 5.20 -20.51
N LEU A 89 3.22 5.72 -19.59
CA LEU A 89 4.18 6.78 -19.90
C LEU A 89 5.27 6.35 -20.90
N GLU A 90 5.71 5.10 -20.83
CA GLU A 90 6.63 4.51 -21.81
C GLU A 90 5.99 4.39 -23.20
N THR A 91 4.72 3.99 -23.26
CA THR A 91 3.95 3.93 -24.50
C THR A 91 3.81 5.32 -25.13
N ASP A 92 3.44 6.31 -24.31
CA ASP A 92 3.35 7.72 -24.70
C ASP A 92 4.69 8.25 -25.24
N TRP A 93 5.80 7.95 -24.55
CA TRP A 93 7.13 8.37 -24.99
C TRP A 93 7.54 7.72 -26.30
N GLN A 94 7.19 6.45 -26.52
CA GLN A 94 7.43 5.80 -27.80
C GLN A 94 6.65 6.49 -28.93
N HIS A 95 5.39 6.83 -28.68
CA HIS A 95 4.57 7.58 -29.63
C HIS A 95 5.14 8.98 -29.95
N ASP A 96 5.63 9.69 -28.92
CA ASP A 96 6.24 11.02 -29.10
C ASP A 96 7.47 10.96 -30.01
N LYS A 97 8.32 9.93 -29.84
CA LYS A 97 9.49 9.68 -30.70
C LYS A 97 9.05 9.42 -32.15
N ASP A 98 8.11 8.51 -32.35
CA ASP A 98 7.64 8.11 -33.68
C ASP A 98 7.01 9.28 -34.45
N THR A 99 6.42 10.23 -33.73
CA THR A 99 5.73 11.39 -34.31
C THR A 99 6.68 12.54 -34.71
N HIS A 100 7.82 12.70 -34.03
CA HIS A 100 8.62 13.95 -34.10
C HIS A 100 10.06 13.79 -34.63
N ASP A 101 10.52 12.61 -35.04
CA ASP A 101 11.95 12.35 -35.35
C ASP A 101 12.46 12.88 -36.72
N THR A 102 11.65 13.58 -37.51
CA THR A 102 11.97 13.76 -38.95
C THR A 102 12.46 15.15 -39.39
N ASN A 103 12.43 16.19 -38.55
CA ASN A 103 12.95 17.53 -38.90
C ASN A 103 13.29 18.41 -37.67
N THR A 104 13.91 19.58 -37.88
CA THR A 104 14.35 20.50 -36.80
C THR A 104 13.22 20.96 -35.89
N GLN A 105 12.01 21.15 -36.45
CA GLN A 105 10.82 21.54 -35.67
C GLN A 105 10.30 20.35 -34.84
N GLY A 106 10.37 19.14 -35.38
CA GLY A 106 10.12 17.89 -34.69
C GLY A 106 11.09 17.65 -33.55
N GLN A 107 12.39 17.91 -33.74
CA GLN A 107 13.38 17.80 -32.66
C GLN A 107 13.10 18.75 -31.48
N ALA A 108 12.64 19.97 -31.76
CA ALA A 108 12.23 20.91 -30.70
C ALA A 108 10.97 20.42 -29.96
N ALA A 109 9.98 19.91 -30.69
CA ALA A 109 8.78 19.30 -30.10
C ALA A 109 9.10 18.06 -29.26
N LEU A 110 10.02 17.21 -29.74
CA LEU A 110 10.50 16.03 -29.03
C LEU A 110 11.22 16.40 -27.73
N LEU A 111 11.97 17.51 -27.71
CA LEU A 111 12.61 17.99 -26.49
C LEU A 111 11.60 18.48 -25.45
N GLN A 112 10.53 19.17 -25.90
CA GLN A 112 9.44 19.59 -25.02
C GLN A 112 8.67 18.38 -24.46
N ALA A 113 8.34 17.42 -25.32
CA ALA A 113 7.73 16.16 -24.91
C ALA A 113 8.63 15.43 -23.90
N ALA A 114 9.93 15.32 -24.17
CA ALA A 114 10.89 14.70 -23.26
C ALA A 114 10.89 15.33 -21.86
N GLN A 115 10.89 16.66 -21.77
CA GLN A 115 10.81 17.35 -20.48
C GLN A 115 9.50 17.05 -19.74
N GLN A 116 8.38 17.02 -20.47
CA GLN A 116 7.08 16.66 -19.91
C GLN A 116 7.09 15.22 -19.37
N ARG A 117 7.60 14.25 -20.13
CA ARG A 117 7.67 12.84 -19.70
C ARG A 117 8.57 12.65 -18.47
N ILE A 118 9.69 13.37 -18.40
CA ILE A 118 10.56 13.34 -17.22
C ILE A 118 9.81 13.83 -15.97
N ASN A 119 9.08 14.95 -16.08
CA ASN A 119 8.32 15.49 -14.95
C ASN A 119 7.20 14.53 -14.51
N GLN A 120 6.51 13.89 -15.47
CA GLN A 120 5.48 12.88 -15.17
C GLN A 120 6.08 11.65 -14.48
N ALA A 121 7.26 11.18 -14.90
CA ALA A 121 7.94 10.07 -14.25
C ALA A 121 8.33 10.39 -12.81
N ILE A 122 8.81 11.61 -12.55
CA ILE A 122 9.14 12.09 -11.20
C ILE A 122 7.87 12.11 -10.33
N ASP A 123 6.79 12.69 -10.83
CA ASP A 123 5.51 12.79 -10.10
C ASP A 123 4.94 11.40 -9.73
N ILE A 124 5.02 10.42 -10.65
CA ILE A 124 4.60 9.04 -10.36
C ILE A 124 5.38 8.44 -9.19
N VAL A 125 6.71 8.61 -9.17
CA VAL A 125 7.58 8.08 -8.11
C VAL A 125 7.34 8.81 -6.79
N GLU A 126 7.21 10.13 -6.80
CA GLU A 126 6.92 10.93 -5.61
C GLU A 126 5.56 10.57 -5.01
N HIS A 127 4.53 10.45 -5.84
CA HIS A 127 3.20 10.06 -5.38
C HIS A 127 3.18 8.66 -4.76
N ALA A 128 3.91 7.70 -5.36
CA ALA A 128 4.07 6.37 -4.78
C ALA A 128 4.79 6.43 -3.43
N ALA A 129 5.86 7.22 -3.31
CA ALA A 129 6.61 7.38 -2.07
C ALA A 129 5.75 7.99 -0.94
N THR A 130 4.93 9.00 -1.25
CA THR A 130 3.97 9.57 -0.30
C THR A 130 2.94 8.53 0.14
N GLY A 131 2.36 7.78 -0.80
CA GLY A 131 1.40 6.72 -0.48
C GLY A 131 1.98 5.67 0.47
N TYR A 132 3.23 5.24 0.24
CA TYR A 132 3.90 4.31 1.15
C TYR A 132 4.16 4.92 2.53
N SER A 133 4.57 6.19 2.60
CA SER A 133 4.76 6.88 3.87
C SER A 133 3.46 6.94 4.69
N ASP A 134 2.33 7.22 4.04
CA ASP A 134 1.01 7.27 4.67
C ASP A 134 0.56 5.89 5.15
N ALA A 135 0.73 4.85 4.33
CA ALA A 135 0.42 3.47 4.71
C ALA A 135 1.28 3.02 5.92
N ALA A 136 2.57 3.36 5.92
CA ALA A 136 3.47 3.07 7.04
C ALA A 136 3.08 3.84 8.32
N ALA A 137 2.64 5.09 8.20
CA ALA A 137 2.15 5.86 9.34
C ALA A 137 0.90 5.21 9.95
N ARG A 138 -0.07 4.79 9.13
CA ARG A 138 -1.26 4.06 9.59
C ARG A 138 -0.90 2.76 10.32
N LEU A 139 0.01 1.97 9.76
CA LEU A 139 0.49 0.74 10.40
C LEU A 139 1.12 1.01 11.77
N ARG A 140 1.93 2.07 11.90
CA ARG A 140 2.51 2.45 13.22
C ARG A 140 1.44 2.82 14.22
N THR A 141 0.40 3.54 13.80
CA THR A 141 -0.75 3.86 14.67
C THR A 141 -1.47 2.59 15.12
N TYR A 142 -1.73 1.65 14.22
CA TYR A 142 -2.37 0.37 14.57
C TYR A 142 -1.52 -0.46 15.53
N ILE A 143 -0.20 -0.50 15.33
CA ILE A 143 0.72 -1.19 16.25
C ILE A 143 0.76 -0.51 17.62
N ALA A 144 0.72 0.83 17.68
CA ALA A 144 0.66 1.55 18.95
C ALA A 144 -0.60 1.21 19.75
N GLN A 145 -1.77 1.15 19.08
CA GLN A 145 -3.04 0.75 19.68
C GLN A 145 -3.04 -0.67 20.25
N LEU A 146 -2.13 -1.55 19.79
CA LEU A 146 -2.00 -2.91 20.29
C LEU A 146 -1.25 -2.98 21.63
N ASN A 147 -0.48 -1.93 21.96
CA ASN A 147 0.32 -1.82 23.18
C ASN A 147 -0.32 -0.93 24.27
N GLU A 148 -1.49 -0.33 23.97
CA GLU A 148 -2.31 0.45 24.91
C GLU A 148 -3.36 -0.44 25.59
#